data_AF-A0A7J4JEB0-F1
#
_entry.id   AF-A0A7J4JEB0-F1
#
_cell.length_a   1.000
_cell.length_b   1.000
_cell.length_c   1.000
_cell.angle_alpha   90.00
_cell.angle_beta   90.00
_cell.angle_gamma   90.00
#
_symmetry.space_group_name_H-M   'P 1'
#
loop_
_entity.id
_entity.type
_entity.pdbx_description
1 polymer ?
#
loop_
_entity_poly.entity_id
_entity_poly.type
_entity_poly.pdbx_seq_one_letter_code
_entity_poly.pdbx_strand_id
1 'polypeptide(L)' 'MYKCGKCGETFPELPKGVIRCPVCAHKVLFRVRDPLTKEVKAR' A
#
# COMPACT_ATOMS: atom_id res chain seq x y z
N MET A 1 -3.55 3.57 -1.36
CA MET A 1 -3.73 2.22 -0.78
C MET A 1 -2.37 1.64 -0.38
N TYR A 2 -2.30 0.99 0.77
CA TYR A 2 -1.12 0.29 1.26
C TYR A 2 -1.35 -1.22 1.17
N LYS A 3 -0.36 -1.97 0.69
CA LYS A 3 -0.36 -3.42 0.59
C LYS A 3 0.65 -4.01 1.57
N CYS A 4 0.25 -4.98 2.38
CA CYS A 4 1.20 -5.68 3.22
C CYS A 4 2.12 -6.57 2.37
N GLY A 5 3.43 -6.53 2.65
CA GLY A 5 4.41 -7.35 1.94
C GLY A 5 4.30 -8.85 2.19
N LYS A 6 3.66 -9.27 3.30
CA LYS A 6 3.60 -10.67 3.72
C LYS A 6 2.24 -11.33 3.44
N CYS A 7 1.14 -10.72 3.87
CA CYS A 7 -0.20 -11.27 3.63
C CYS A 7 -0.84 -10.76 2.33
N GLY A 8 -0.28 -9.72 1.71
CA GLY A 8 -0.82 -9.17 0.46
C GLY A 8 -2.12 -8.36 0.62
N GLU A 9 -2.64 -8.20 1.84
CA GLU A 9 -3.85 -7.42 2.08
C GLU A 9 -3.63 -5.93 1.79
N THR A 10 -4.67 -5.32 1.22
CA THR A 10 -4.69 -3.90 0.83
C THR A 10 -5.61 -3.10 1.74
N PHE A 11 -5.08 -2.03 2.32
CA PHE A 11 -5.83 -1.12 3.19
C PHE A 11 -5.70 0.31 2.69
N PRO A 12 -6.78 1.11 2.72
CA PRO A 12 -6.73 2.50 2.26
C PRO A 12 -5.92 3.40 3.20
N GLU A 13 -6.04 3.17 4.52
CA GLU A 13 -5.45 4.00 5.57
C GLU A 13 -4.79 3.14 6.65
N LEU A 14 -3.72 3.67 7.24
CA LEU A 14 -3.08 3.08 8.41
C LEU A 14 -3.56 3.77 9.69
N PRO A 15 -3.77 3.03 10.79
CA PRO A 15 -4.00 3.64 12.09
C PRO A 15 -2.80 4.51 12.49
N LYS A 16 -3.06 5.78 12.82
CA LYS A 16 -2.04 6.78 13.16
C LYS A 16 -1.16 6.26 14.30
N GLY A 17 0.14 6.07 14.03
CA GLY A 17 1.14 5.66 15.01
C GLY A 17 1.54 4.18 14.97
N VAL A 18 0.87 3.32 14.18
CA VAL A 18 1.22 1.90 14.10
C VAL A 18 1.40 1.46 12.65
N ILE A 19 2.67 1.36 12.22
CA ILE A 19 3.04 0.80 10.91
C ILE A 19 3.07 -0.73 11.03
N ARG A 20 1.91 -1.34 11.27
CA ARG A 20 1.75 -2.81 11.30
C ARG A 20 0.51 -3.20 10.52
N CYS A 21 0.61 -4.28 9.76
CA CYS A 21 -0.54 -4.90 9.13
C CYS A 21 -1.51 -5.44 10.22
N PRO A 22 -2.82 -5.15 10.14
CA PRO A 22 -3.79 -5.61 11.13
C PRO A 22 -3.92 -7.13 11.19
N VAL A 23 -3.65 -7.84 10.08
CA VAL A 23 -3.81 -9.30 10.00
C VAL A 23 -2.56 -10.08 10.42
N CYS A 24 -1.36 -9.63 10.06
CA CYS A 24 -0.14 -10.41 10.26
C CYS A 24 0.93 -9.73 11.14
N ALA A 25 0.61 -8.58 11.74
CA ALA A 25 1.51 -7.75 12.55
C ALA A 25 2.83 -7.36 11.86
N HIS A 26 2.94 -7.57 10.56
CA HIS A 26 4.14 -7.31 9.78
C HIS A 26 4.32 -5.80 9.55
N LYS A 27 5.57 -5.33 9.67
CA LYS A 27 5.91 -3.89 9.63
C LYS A 27 6.16 -3.33 8.23
N VAL A 28 6.24 -4.18 7.21
CA VAL A 28 6.55 -3.77 5.83
C VAL A 28 5.27 -3.62 5.02
N LEU A 29 5.03 -2.41 4.52
CA LEU A 29 3.87 -2.03 3.72
C LEU A 29 4.33 -1.31 2.45
N PHE A 30 3.75 -1.68 1.31
CA PHE A 30 4.01 -1.09 0.01
C PHE A 30 2.88 -0.13 -0.37
N ARG A 31 3.21 1.05 -0.89
CA ARG A 31 2.19 1.93 -1.47
C ARG A 31 1.78 1.37 -2.83
N VAL A 32 0.51 1.00 -2.98
CA VAL A 32 -0.07 0.61 -4.27
C VAL A 32 -0.12 1.86 -5.14
N ARG A 33 0.32 1.71 -6.39
CA ARG A 33 0.32 2.78 -7.38
C ARG A 33 -1.13 3.07 -7.80
N ASP A 34 -1.48 4.34 -7.86
CA ASP A 34 -2.74 4.77 -8.44
C ASP A 34 -2.76 4.43 -9.94
N PRO A 35 -3.93 4.02 -10.49
CA PRO A 35 -4.05 3.52 -11.86
C PRO A 35 -3.65 4.55 -12.92
N LEU A 36 -3.75 5.85 -12.60
CA LEU A 36 -3.30 6.94 -13.47
C LEU A 36 -2.34 7.83 -12.69
N THR A 37 -1.04 7.56 -12.79
CA THR A 37 -0.02 8.38 -12.11
C THR A 37 0.33 9.62 -12.93
N LYS A 38 0.55 9.46 -14.24
CA LYS A 38 0.79 10.53 -15.22
C LYS A 38 0.46 10.04 -16.62
N GLU A 39 -0.11 10.89 -17.46
CA GLU A 39 -0.27 10.63 -18.89
C GLU A 39 1.03 10.98 -19.61
N VAL A 40 1.66 9.99 -20.23
CA VAL A 40 2.86 10.16 -21.05
C VAL A 40 2.45 9.91 -22.49
N LYS A 41 2.59 10.91 -23.36
CA LYS A 41 2.37 10.71 -24.80
C LYS A 41 3.41 9.72 -25.32
N ALA A 42 2.95 8.57 -25.81
CA ALA A 42 3.78 7.70 -26.65
C ALA A 42 4.12 8.50 -27.92
N ARG A 43 5.40 8.50 -28.29
CA ARG A 43 5.97 9.34 -29.36
C ARG A 43 5.30 9.11 -30.70
#